data_AF-F0LJ18-F1
#
_entry.id   AF-F0LJ18-F1
#
_cell.length_a   1.000
_cell.length_b   1.000
_cell.length_c   1.000
_cell.angle_alpha   90.00
_cell.angle_beta   90.00
_cell.angle_gamma   90.00
#
_symmetry.space_group_name_H-M   'P 1'
#
loop_
_entity.id
_entity.type
_entity.pdbx_description
1 polymer ?
#
loop_
_entity_poly.entity_id
_entity_poly.type
_entity_poly.pdbx_seq_one_letter_code
_entity_poly.pdbx_strand_id
1 'polypeptide(L)'
;MADIGVIFYIEGLGNDRKALERAIEQVVKELKEETAIDVKRVNTEDIIENQEEDLLRYSAMVEVELEGSLRDVVDATMKYSPVVVEVLKPGRLEITAKELMKILGDVSLFMGKLMDQFGGLAAYPPLDQLPKPKIGYTEDEIEEFIVDERNIRYQFVIETYGKDKETVEETIMKAFYLEGCKINKFVVQVQEEREDKVYALVAAELLSSFETLMQLTAKYAPVAISILEPEIIDVTASELQNVLTDLAGFVHELVHRPLKKRLIEHDTIKFEISK
;
A
#
# COMPACT_ATOMS: atom_id res chain seq x y z
N MET A 1 -1.34 24.62 -0.44
CA MET A 1 -2.30 23.53 -0.19
C MET A 1 -2.61 23.49 1.28
N ALA A 2 -3.70 22.84 1.67
CA ALA A 2 -4.01 22.66 3.08
C ALA A 2 -2.97 21.69 3.70
N ASP A 3 -2.43 22.06 4.86
CA ASP A 3 -1.59 21.17 5.63
C ASP A 3 -2.44 20.02 6.18
N ILE A 4 -1.93 18.81 6.04
CA ILE A 4 -2.54 17.60 6.58
C ILE A 4 -1.96 17.37 7.96
N GLY A 5 -2.83 17.26 8.96
CA GLY A 5 -2.47 16.87 10.31
C GLY A 5 -2.91 15.45 10.59
N VAL A 6 -1.99 14.62 11.09
CA VAL A 6 -2.26 13.22 11.42
C VAL A 6 -1.65 12.82 12.76
N ILE A 7 -2.18 11.76 13.34
CA ILE A 7 -1.55 11.01 14.42
C ILE A 7 -1.11 9.65 13.87
N PHE A 8 0.16 9.33 14.03
CA PHE A 8 0.72 8.01 13.76
C PHE A 8 0.81 7.21 15.05
N TYR A 9 0.35 5.97 15.00
CA TYR A 9 0.59 4.96 16.03
C TYR A 9 1.61 3.97 15.50
N ILE A 10 2.85 4.05 15.98
CA ILE A 10 3.96 3.20 15.54
C ILE A 10 4.18 2.11 16.59
N GLU A 11 3.97 0.87 16.19
CA GLU A 11 4.18 -0.29 17.06
C GLU A 11 5.59 -0.88 16.84
N GLY A 12 6.28 -1.16 17.94
CA GLY A 12 7.47 -2.00 17.94
C GLY A 12 7.21 -3.30 18.68
N LEU A 13 7.57 -4.43 18.07
CA LEU A 13 7.53 -5.76 18.68
C LEU A 13 8.94 -6.34 18.78
N GLY A 14 9.26 -7.02 19.90
CA GLY A 14 10.58 -7.59 20.10
C GLY A 14 10.64 -8.70 21.14
N ASN A 15 11.69 -9.51 21.08
CA ASN A 15 11.97 -10.58 22.05
C ASN A 15 12.93 -10.15 23.17
N ASP A 16 13.60 -9.01 23.02
CA ASP A 16 14.51 -8.43 24.01
C ASP A 16 14.07 -7.00 24.31
N ARG A 17 13.76 -6.75 25.59
CA ARG A 17 13.27 -5.45 26.06
C ARG A 17 14.23 -4.31 25.75
N LYS A 18 15.54 -4.51 25.95
CA LYS A 18 16.55 -3.45 25.77
C LYS A 18 16.79 -3.15 24.30
N ALA A 19 16.71 -4.17 23.45
CA ALA A 19 16.80 -3.99 22.00
C ALA A 19 15.59 -3.19 21.49
N LEU A 20 14.38 -3.53 21.95
CA LEU A 20 13.16 -2.80 21.61
C LEU A 20 13.23 -1.34 22.09
N GLU A 21 13.62 -1.12 23.34
CA GLU A 21 13.79 0.22 23.93
C GLU A 21 14.72 1.10 23.07
N ARG A 22 15.88 0.57 22.67
CA ARG A 22 16.82 1.29 21.80
C ARG A 22 16.25 1.57 20.40
N ALA A 23 15.49 0.64 19.83
CA ALA A 23 14.87 0.82 18.53
C ALA A 23 13.84 1.96 18.60
N ILE A 24 13.03 2.00 19.66
CA ILE A 24 12.06 3.07 19.91
C ILE A 24 12.76 4.42 20.14
N GLU A 25 13.82 4.47 20.95
CA GLU A 25 14.61 5.69 21.14
C GLU A 25 15.16 6.23 19.81
N GLN A 26 15.62 5.34 18.93
CA GLN A 26 16.12 5.72 17.61
C GLN A 26 15.00 6.27 16.72
N VAL A 27 13.83 5.63 16.68
CA VAL A 27 12.65 6.14 15.94
C VAL A 27 12.26 7.53 16.44
N VAL A 28 12.16 7.72 17.76
CA VAL A 28 11.83 9.02 18.37
C VAL A 28 12.87 10.08 18.02
N LYS A 29 14.16 9.71 18.01
CA LYS A 29 15.24 10.61 17.62
C LYS A 29 15.09 11.03 16.15
N GLU A 30 14.89 10.07 15.25
CA GLU A 30 14.72 10.33 13.82
C GLU A 30 13.50 11.21 13.54
N LEU A 31 12.38 10.99 14.23
CA LEU A 31 11.20 11.85 14.13
C LEU A 31 11.48 13.29 14.57
N LYS A 32 12.26 13.49 15.64
CA LYS A 32 12.65 14.82 16.12
C LYS A 32 13.63 15.55 15.20
N GLU A 33 14.41 14.79 14.42
CA GLU A 33 15.37 15.30 13.45
C GLU A 33 14.77 15.47 12.04
N GLU A 34 13.49 15.10 11.85
CA GLU A 34 12.80 15.21 10.58
C GLU A 34 12.56 16.69 10.21
N THR A 35 12.72 17.00 8.93
CA THR A 35 12.62 18.38 8.42
C THR A 35 11.56 18.55 7.34
N ALA A 36 11.11 17.45 6.73
CA ALA A 36 10.04 17.46 5.73
C ALA A 36 8.65 17.59 6.35
N ILE A 37 8.47 17.11 7.58
CA ILE A 37 7.21 17.19 8.34
C ILE A 37 7.44 17.95 9.66
N ASP A 38 6.42 18.65 10.12
CA ASP A 38 6.42 19.36 11.39
C ASP A 38 5.85 18.45 12.49
N VAL A 39 6.75 17.87 13.29
CA VAL A 39 6.39 16.99 14.41
C VAL A 39 5.99 17.82 15.63
N LYS A 40 4.69 17.82 15.95
CA LYS A 40 4.11 18.60 17.04
C LYS A 40 4.30 17.93 18.40
N ARG A 41 4.08 16.61 18.44
CA ARG A 41 4.12 15.83 19.67
C ARG A 41 4.64 14.43 19.39
N VAL A 42 5.45 13.91 20.31
CA VAL A 42 5.84 12.50 20.36
C VAL A 42 5.60 12.01 21.78
N ASN A 43 4.79 10.98 21.92
CA ASN A 43 4.54 10.30 23.18
C ASN A 43 4.95 8.82 23.05
N THR A 44 5.70 8.32 24.02
CA THR A 44 6.14 6.93 24.04
C THR A 44 5.48 6.25 25.23
N GLU A 45 4.76 5.16 24.98
CA GLU A 45 4.17 4.36 26.04
C GLU A 45 5.20 3.42 26.67
N ASP A 46 4.89 2.97 27.89
CA ASP A 46 5.72 1.98 28.59
C ASP A 46 5.73 0.65 27.83
N ILE A 47 6.89 -0.02 27.81
CA ILE A 47 7.02 -1.34 27.20
C ILE A 47 6.18 -2.36 27.97
N ILE A 48 5.25 -3.01 27.27
CA ILE A 48 4.38 -4.07 27.78
C ILE A 48 5.05 -5.42 27.53
N GLU A 49 4.87 -6.35 28.46
CA GLU A 49 5.38 -7.71 28.36
C GLU A 49 4.22 -8.71 28.32
N ASN A 50 4.10 -9.44 27.21
CA ASN A 50 3.11 -10.51 27.04
C ASN A 50 3.71 -11.86 27.48
N GLN A 51 3.24 -12.39 28.61
CA GLN A 51 3.75 -13.65 29.16
C GLN A 51 3.32 -14.90 28.36
N GLU A 52 2.34 -14.76 27.46
CA GLU A 52 1.85 -15.87 26.63
C GLU A 52 2.61 -15.99 25.29
N GLU A 53 3.42 -15.00 24.93
CA GLU A 53 4.23 -15.00 23.70
C GLU A 53 5.71 -15.23 23.95
N ASP A 54 6.24 -16.33 23.41
CA ASP A 54 7.65 -16.70 23.54
C ASP A 54 8.58 -15.93 22.59
N LEU A 55 8.07 -15.47 21.44
CA LEU A 55 8.89 -14.94 20.34
C LEU A 55 8.83 -13.42 20.16
N LEU A 56 7.70 -12.78 20.47
CA LEU A 56 7.54 -11.31 20.44
C LEU A 56 6.97 -10.83 21.78
N ARG A 57 7.69 -11.19 22.85
CA ARG A 57 7.28 -10.99 24.24
C ARG A 57 7.05 -9.53 24.62
N TYR A 58 7.72 -8.58 23.97
CA TYR A 58 7.66 -7.17 24.33
C TYR A 58 7.03 -6.34 23.20
N SER A 59 6.15 -5.41 23.59
CA SER A 59 5.56 -4.43 22.68
C SER A 59 5.74 -3.01 23.22
N ALA A 60 5.85 -2.05 22.30
CA ALA A 60 5.95 -0.63 22.59
C ALA A 60 5.13 0.15 21.58
N MET A 61 4.53 1.25 22.00
CA MET A 61 3.77 2.15 21.14
C MET A 61 4.37 3.56 21.18
N VAL A 62 4.52 4.17 20.01
CA VAL A 62 4.86 5.57 19.86
C VAL A 62 3.73 6.28 19.15
N GLU A 63 3.13 7.25 19.84
CA GLU A 63 2.13 8.13 19.27
C GLU A 63 2.80 9.43 18.81
N VAL A 64 2.60 9.80 17.54
CA VAL A 64 3.24 10.96 16.93
C VAL A 64 2.20 11.83 16.24
N GLU A 65 2.05 13.07 16.70
CA GLU A 65 1.25 14.08 16.01
C GLU A 65 2.16 14.87 15.08
N LEU A 66 1.86 14.88 13.78
CA LEU A 66 2.66 15.54 12.75
C LEU A 66 1.78 16.27 11.73
N GLU A 67 2.35 17.31 11.13
CA GLU A 67 1.71 18.11 10.09
C GLU A 67 2.63 18.27 8.87
N GLY A 68 2.07 18.23 7.66
CA GLY A 68 2.86 18.42 6.43
C GLY A 68 2.01 18.45 5.16
N SER A 69 2.68 18.50 4.00
CA SER A 69 1.98 18.31 2.72
C SER A 69 1.53 16.85 2.56
N LEU A 70 0.59 16.58 1.63
CA LEU A 70 0.17 15.21 1.34
C LEU A 70 1.35 14.30 1.02
N ARG A 71 2.27 14.79 0.20
CA ARG A 71 3.46 14.04 -0.20
C ARG A 71 4.33 13.69 1.01
N ASP A 72 4.62 14.68 1.86
CA ASP A 72 5.49 14.47 3.03
C ASP A 72 4.84 13.51 4.04
N VAL A 73 3.51 13.56 4.21
CA VAL A 73 2.77 12.63 5.07
C VAL A 73 2.76 11.21 4.49
N VAL A 74 2.59 11.06 3.17
CA VAL A 74 2.68 9.75 2.50
C VAL A 74 4.09 9.18 2.64
N ASP A 75 5.13 10.00 2.45
CA ASP A 75 6.53 9.60 2.62
C ASP A 75 6.82 9.17 4.06
N ALA A 76 6.34 9.94 5.05
CA ALA A 76 6.46 9.59 6.46
C ALA A 76 5.71 8.28 6.79
N THR A 77 4.54 8.07 6.20
CA THR A 77 3.75 6.83 6.36
C THR A 77 4.54 5.62 5.87
N MET A 78 5.15 5.71 4.69
CA MET A 78 5.99 4.64 4.15
C MET A 78 7.27 4.42 4.98
N LYS A 79 7.90 5.50 5.45
CA LYS A 79 9.16 5.46 6.22
C LYS A 79 8.98 4.84 7.61
N TYR A 80 7.94 5.25 8.33
CA TYR A 80 7.73 4.86 9.72
C TYR A 80 6.73 3.72 9.90
N SER A 81 5.95 3.38 8.86
CA SER A 81 5.02 2.24 8.83
C SER A 81 4.12 2.17 10.07
N PRO A 82 3.36 3.23 10.40
CA PRO A 82 2.46 3.20 11.55
C PRO A 82 1.41 2.09 11.40
N VAL A 83 1.03 1.45 12.50
CA VAL A 83 -0.05 0.45 12.50
C VAL A 83 -1.42 1.07 12.28
N VAL A 84 -1.59 2.33 12.69
CA VAL A 84 -2.79 3.14 12.50
C VAL A 84 -2.38 4.57 12.20
N VAL A 85 -3.08 5.19 11.26
CA VAL A 85 -3.03 6.63 11.02
C VAL A 85 -4.40 7.21 11.37
N GLU A 86 -4.45 8.30 12.13
CA GLU A 86 -5.66 9.10 12.34
C GLU A 86 -5.52 10.45 11.65
N VAL A 87 -6.49 10.82 10.80
CA VAL A 87 -6.49 12.12 10.11
C VAL A 87 -7.23 13.15 10.96
N LEU A 88 -6.51 14.19 11.40
CA LEU A 88 -7.06 15.29 12.20
C LEU A 88 -7.62 16.41 11.31
N LYS A 89 -6.93 16.71 10.20
CA LYS A 89 -7.31 17.75 9.24
C LYS A 89 -6.60 17.54 7.89
N PRO A 90 -7.12 18.11 6.79
CA PRO A 90 -8.43 18.75 6.67
C PRO A 90 -9.55 17.70 6.59
N GLY A 91 -10.81 18.10 6.80
CA GLY A 91 -11.96 17.21 6.60
C GLY A 91 -12.16 16.76 5.14
N ARG A 92 -11.61 17.55 4.20
CA ARG A 92 -11.67 17.33 2.75
C ARG A 92 -10.45 17.98 2.10
N LEU A 93 -9.90 17.31 1.09
CA LEU A 93 -8.66 17.66 0.42
C LEU A 93 -8.88 17.61 -1.10
N GLU A 94 -8.52 18.69 -1.79
CA GLU A 94 -8.48 18.72 -3.25
C GLU A 94 -7.04 18.56 -3.72
N ILE A 95 -6.80 17.59 -4.61
CA ILE A 95 -5.49 17.25 -5.14
C ILE A 95 -5.55 17.33 -6.65
N THR A 96 -4.58 18.00 -7.28
CA THR A 96 -4.51 17.99 -8.75
C THR A 96 -4.02 16.63 -9.25
N ALA A 97 -4.53 16.16 -10.39
CA ALA A 97 -4.07 14.94 -11.05
C ALA A 97 -2.55 14.89 -11.21
N LYS A 98 -1.94 16.03 -11.56
CA LYS A 98 -0.49 16.18 -11.72
C LYS A 98 0.27 15.91 -10.42
N GLU A 99 -0.26 16.36 -9.30
CA GLU A 99 0.37 16.16 -8.00
C GLU A 99 0.17 14.74 -7.50
N LEU A 100 -1.04 14.21 -7.63
CA LEU A 100 -1.32 12.83 -7.29
C LEU A 100 -0.42 11.87 -8.08
N MET A 101 -0.22 12.09 -9.39
CA MET A 101 0.72 11.29 -10.18
C MET A 101 2.17 11.31 -9.66
N LYS A 102 2.64 12.40 -9.05
CA LYS A 102 3.97 12.44 -8.43
C LYS A 102 4.04 11.57 -7.20
N ILE A 103 3.03 11.68 -6.33
CA ILE A 103 2.91 10.89 -5.10
C ILE A 103 2.81 9.40 -5.45
N LEU A 104 1.97 9.04 -6.43
CA LEU A 104 1.86 7.67 -6.91
C LEU A 104 3.19 7.16 -7.48
N GLY A 105 3.96 8.01 -8.16
CA GLY A 105 5.31 7.69 -8.62
C GLY A 105 6.29 7.40 -7.48
N ASP A 106 6.26 8.21 -6.41
CA ASP A 106 7.09 7.99 -5.22
C ASP A 106 6.71 6.69 -4.49
N VAL A 107 5.41 6.43 -4.33
CA VAL A 107 4.88 5.18 -3.77
C VAL A 107 5.31 3.98 -4.61
N SER A 108 5.14 4.05 -5.93
CA SER A 108 5.54 2.98 -6.85
C SER A 108 7.05 2.68 -6.74
N LEU A 109 7.89 3.72 -6.72
CA LEU A 109 9.33 3.56 -6.59
C LEU A 109 9.73 2.94 -5.25
N PHE A 110 9.12 3.38 -4.16
CA PHE A 110 9.41 2.87 -2.82
C PHE A 110 8.97 1.40 -2.68
N MET A 111 7.72 1.11 -3.05
CA MET A 111 7.15 -0.23 -2.97
C MET A 111 7.84 -1.21 -3.91
N GLY A 112 8.21 -0.79 -5.13
CA GLY A 112 9.00 -1.60 -6.06
C GLY A 112 10.32 -2.06 -5.46
N LYS A 113 11.07 -1.16 -4.80
CA LYS A 113 12.31 -1.52 -4.10
C LYS A 113 12.08 -2.54 -2.98
N LEU A 114 10.99 -2.39 -2.22
CA LEU A 114 10.64 -3.36 -1.18
C LEU A 114 10.26 -4.71 -1.78
N MET A 115 9.51 -4.73 -2.89
CA MET A 115 9.14 -5.97 -3.57
C MET A 115 10.34 -6.68 -4.19
N ASP A 116 11.32 -5.95 -4.72
CA ASP A 116 12.58 -6.52 -5.21
C ASP A 116 13.34 -7.23 -4.07
N GLN A 117 13.27 -6.68 -2.85
CA GLN A 117 13.96 -7.21 -1.69
C GLN A 117 13.18 -8.34 -0.97
N PHE A 118 11.85 -8.24 -0.87
CA PHE A 118 11.00 -9.09 -0.03
C PHE A 118 9.95 -9.90 -0.80
N GLY A 119 9.94 -9.81 -2.13
CA GLY A 119 8.98 -10.44 -3.03
C GLY A 119 7.71 -9.60 -3.24
N GLY A 120 6.92 -9.96 -4.26
CA GLY A 120 5.69 -9.24 -4.61
C GLY A 120 4.66 -9.19 -3.47
N LEU A 121 3.88 -8.12 -3.42
CA LEU A 121 2.82 -7.94 -2.43
C LEU A 121 1.49 -8.56 -2.86
N ALA A 122 1.16 -8.47 -4.15
CA ALA A 122 -0.11 -8.96 -4.69
C ALA A 122 -0.23 -10.49 -4.59
N ALA A 123 -0.88 -10.97 -3.53
CA ALA A 123 -1.24 -12.36 -3.32
C ALA A 123 -2.76 -12.48 -3.25
N TYR A 124 -3.35 -13.01 -4.32
CA TYR A 124 -4.79 -13.20 -4.39
C TYR A 124 -5.20 -14.62 -4.00
N PRO A 125 -6.40 -14.80 -3.42
CA PRO A 125 -7.03 -16.12 -3.37
C PRO A 125 -7.21 -16.65 -4.80
N PRO A 126 -7.48 -17.96 -4.98
CA PRO A 126 -7.79 -18.51 -6.28
C PRO A 126 -8.86 -17.68 -7.02
N LEU A 127 -8.48 -17.13 -8.18
CA LEU A 127 -9.32 -16.25 -9.00
C LEU A 127 -10.16 -17.03 -10.04
N ASP A 128 -10.04 -18.35 -10.08
CA ASP A 128 -10.75 -19.23 -11.00
C ASP A 128 -12.28 -19.09 -10.89
N GLN A 129 -12.78 -18.79 -9.68
CA GLN A 129 -14.21 -18.63 -9.41
C GLN A 129 -14.77 -17.25 -9.79
N LEU A 130 -13.92 -16.26 -10.06
CA LEU A 130 -14.39 -14.94 -10.46
C LEU A 130 -14.85 -14.95 -11.93
N PRO A 131 -15.95 -14.25 -12.25
CA PRO A 131 -16.38 -14.09 -13.63
C PRO A 131 -15.35 -13.30 -14.43
N LYS A 132 -15.32 -13.50 -15.75
CA LYS A 132 -14.53 -12.63 -16.63
C LYS A 132 -15.14 -11.22 -16.58
N PRO A 133 -14.37 -10.18 -16.24
CA PRO A 133 -14.91 -8.83 -16.12
C PRO A 133 -15.33 -8.24 -17.47
N LYS A 134 -16.29 -7.31 -17.44
CA LYS A 134 -16.65 -6.47 -18.60
C LYS A 134 -15.44 -5.57 -18.92
N ILE A 135 -15.08 -5.53 -20.20
CA ILE A 135 -14.08 -4.61 -20.75
C ILE A 135 -14.76 -3.66 -21.71
N GLY A 136 -14.49 -2.37 -21.56
CA GLY A 136 -15.03 -1.32 -22.40
C GLY A 136 -16.36 -0.80 -21.86
N TYR A 137 -16.44 0.52 -21.73
CA TYR A 137 -17.62 1.25 -21.32
C TYR A 137 -17.90 2.35 -22.34
N THR A 138 -19.17 2.73 -22.46
CA THR A 138 -19.56 3.91 -23.24
C THR A 138 -19.06 5.18 -22.53
N GLU A 139 -18.90 6.29 -23.26
CA GLU A 139 -18.48 7.55 -22.63
C GLU A 139 -19.53 8.04 -21.61
N ASP A 140 -20.83 7.81 -21.84
CA ASP A 140 -21.89 8.11 -20.87
C ASP A 140 -21.71 7.32 -19.56
N GLU A 141 -21.43 6.00 -19.65
CA GLU A 141 -21.13 5.17 -18.46
C GLU A 141 -19.85 5.66 -17.74
N ILE A 142 -18.83 6.07 -18.49
CA ILE A 142 -17.58 6.59 -17.93
C ILE A 142 -17.82 7.91 -17.19
N GLU A 143 -18.62 8.80 -17.76
CA GLU A 143 -19.01 10.05 -17.13
C GLU A 143 -19.78 9.80 -15.81
N GLU A 144 -20.74 8.88 -15.82
CA GLU A 144 -21.47 8.45 -14.60
C GLU A 144 -20.50 7.94 -13.52
N PHE A 145 -19.53 7.09 -13.88
CA PHE A 145 -18.53 6.60 -12.92
C PHE A 145 -17.67 7.73 -12.32
N ILE A 146 -17.32 8.74 -13.10
CA ILE A 146 -16.48 9.86 -12.62
C ILE A 146 -17.31 10.81 -11.75
N VAL A 147 -18.51 11.19 -12.21
CA VAL A 147 -19.33 12.22 -11.57
C VAL A 147 -20.08 11.68 -10.36
N ASP A 148 -20.72 10.52 -10.49
CA ASP A 148 -21.59 9.97 -9.45
C ASP A 148 -20.82 9.09 -8.45
N GLU A 149 -19.85 8.30 -8.94
CA GLU A 149 -19.06 7.39 -8.10
C GLU A 149 -17.70 7.98 -7.66
N ARG A 150 -17.35 9.21 -8.09
CA ARG A 150 -16.04 9.86 -7.82
C ARG A 150 -14.84 9.03 -8.28
N ASN A 151 -15.00 8.22 -9.33
CA ASN A 151 -13.90 7.43 -9.87
C ASN A 151 -12.90 8.30 -10.63
N ILE A 152 -11.64 7.87 -10.61
CA ILE A 152 -10.53 8.43 -11.38
C ILE A 152 -10.32 7.51 -12.58
N ARG A 153 -10.31 8.07 -13.78
CA ARG A 153 -9.93 7.39 -15.02
C ARG A 153 -8.42 7.56 -15.25
N TYR A 154 -7.69 6.46 -15.35
CA TYR A 154 -6.23 6.49 -15.49
C TYR A 154 -5.71 5.34 -16.36
N GLN A 155 -4.54 5.56 -16.96
CA GLN A 155 -3.73 4.52 -17.57
C GLN A 155 -2.76 3.96 -16.54
N PHE A 156 -2.65 2.64 -16.50
CA PHE A 156 -1.86 1.89 -15.54
C PHE A 156 -1.04 0.83 -16.26
N VAL A 157 0.28 0.89 -16.13
CA VAL A 157 1.20 -0.04 -16.79
C VAL A 157 2.03 -0.76 -15.74
N ILE A 158 1.99 -2.09 -15.77
CA ILE A 158 2.72 -2.95 -14.83
C ILE A 158 3.54 -3.99 -15.57
N GLU A 159 4.64 -4.39 -14.93
CA GLU A 159 5.41 -5.57 -15.30
C GLU A 159 4.91 -6.77 -14.51
N THR A 160 4.72 -7.90 -15.18
CA THR A 160 4.27 -9.13 -14.53
C THR A 160 4.80 -10.35 -15.28
N TYR A 161 4.62 -11.53 -14.69
CA TYR A 161 4.97 -12.79 -15.33
C TYR A 161 3.94 -13.87 -15.01
N GLY A 162 3.82 -14.85 -15.90
CA GLY A 162 2.93 -15.99 -15.71
C GLY A 162 3.36 -17.17 -16.58
N LYS A 163 2.53 -18.21 -16.64
CA LYS A 163 2.81 -19.42 -17.44
C LYS A 163 2.78 -19.14 -18.94
N ASP A 164 1.79 -18.35 -19.35
CA ASP A 164 1.52 -17.97 -20.72
C ASP A 164 0.77 -16.63 -20.72
N LYS A 165 0.65 -16.03 -21.91
CA LYS A 165 -0.01 -14.73 -22.08
C LYS A 165 -1.49 -14.75 -21.64
N GLU A 166 -2.23 -15.81 -21.94
CA GLU A 166 -3.66 -15.91 -21.65
C GLU A 166 -3.91 -15.98 -20.13
N THR A 167 -3.09 -16.77 -19.43
CA THR A 167 -3.08 -16.86 -17.97
C THR A 167 -2.77 -15.51 -17.33
N VAL A 168 -1.77 -14.78 -17.83
CA VAL A 168 -1.44 -13.42 -17.35
C VAL A 168 -2.62 -12.49 -17.55
N GLU A 169 -3.18 -12.46 -18.76
CA GLU A 169 -4.32 -11.64 -19.12
C GLU A 169 -5.51 -11.91 -18.18
N GLU A 170 -5.93 -13.16 -18.05
CA GLU A 170 -7.06 -13.53 -17.20
C GLU A 170 -6.82 -13.19 -15.72
N THR A 171 -5.63 -13.52 -15.20
CA THR A 171 -5.29 -13.30 -13.80
C THR A 171 -5.32 -11.81 -13.45
N ILE A 172 -4.67 -10.96 -14.25
CA ILE A 172 -4.60 -9.53 -13.97
C ILE A 172 -5.96 -8.85 -14.14
N MET A 173 -6.74 -9.21 -15.18
CA MET A 173 -8.09 -8.68 -15.32
C MET A 173 -8.96 -9.01 -14.12
N LYS A 174 -8.95 -10.26 -13.65
CA LYS A 174 -9.72 -10.69 -12.49
C LYS A 174 -9.23 -10.05 -11.20
N ALA A 175 -7.92 -9.84 -11.06
CA ALA A 175 -7.36 -9.14 -9.93
C ALA A 175 -7.82 -7.68 -9.89
N PHE A 176 -7.73 -6.94 -10.99
CA PHE A 176 -8.27 -5.57 -11.06
C PHE A 176 -9.77 -5.52 -10.77
N TYR A 177 -10.55 -6.50 -11.27
CA TYR A 177 -11.97 -6.60 -10.97
C TYR A 177 -12.25 -6.85 -9.48
N LEU A 178 -11.48 -7.74 -8.85
CA LEU A 178 -11.58 -8.04 -7.41
C LEU A 178 -11.26 -6.81 -6.54
N GLU A 179 -10.30 -5.99 -6.96
CA GLU A 179 -9.93 -4.72 -6.32
C GLU A 179 -10.98 -3.61 -6.56
N GLY A 180 -12.04 -3.89 -7.34
CA GLY A 180 -13.14 -2.96 -7.59
C GLY A 180 -12.95 -2.07 -8.82
N CYS A 181 -11.98 -2.35 -9.69
CA CYS A 181 -11.76 -1.53 -10.89
C CYS A 181 -12.75 -1.85 -12.02
N LYS A 182 -13.16 -0.79 -12.72
CA LYS A 182 -13.79 -0.90 -14.04
C LYS A 182 -12.68 -0.87 -15.10
N ILE A 183 -12.64 -1.87 -15.97
CA ILE A 183 -11.61 -1.99 -17.01
C ILE A 183 -12.14 -1.44 -18.33
N ASN A 184 -11.66 -0.29 -18.80
CA ASN A 184 -12.11 0.28 -20.07
C ASN A 184 -11.29 -0.29 -21.25
N LYS A 185 -9.97 -0.37 -21.11
CA LYS A 185 -9.07 -0.96 -22.11
C LYS A 185 -8.05 -1.84 -21.43
N PHE A 186 -7.62 -2.90 -22.12
CA PHE A 186 -6.66 -3.86 -21.57
C PHE A 186 -5.81 -4.45 -22.69
N VAL A 187 -4.49 -4.42 -22.53
CA VAL A 187 -3.53 -4.94 -23.49
C VAL A 187 -2.40 -5.64 -22.75
N VAL A 188 -2.03 -6.83 -23.22
CA VAL A 188 -0.86 -7.58 -22.75
C VAL A 188 0.15 -7.74 -23.88
N GLN A 189 1.38 -7.31 -23.61
CA GLN A 189 2.51 -7.46 -24.53
C GLN A 189 3.61 -8.30 -23.88
N VAL A 190 3.85 -9.48 -24.44
CA VAL A 190 4.99 -10.34 -24.06
C VAL A 190 6.30 -9.63 -24.39
N GLN A 191 7.16 -9.50 -23.39
CA GLN A 191 8.50 -8.94 -23.54
C GLN A 191 9.54 -10.04 -23.75
N GLU A 192 9.43 -11.12 -22.97
CA GLU A 192 10.41 -12.18 -22.95
C GLU A 192 9.80 -13.50 -22.46
N GLU A 193 10.35 -14.63 -22.92
CA GLU A 193 10.03 -15.96 -22.41
C GLU A 193 11.31 -16.60 -21.82
N ARG A 194 11.28 -17.00 -20.55
CA ARG A 194 12.39 -17.68 -19.86
C ARG A 194 11.87 -18.81 -18.99
N GLU A 195 12.49 -19.98 -19.06
CA GLU A 195 12.35 -21.07 -18.07
C GLU A 195 10.89 -21.31 -17.63
N ASP A 196 10.01 -21.55 -18.62
CA ASP A 196 8.57 -21.81 -18.45
C ASP A 196 7.74 -20.62 -17.90
N LYS A 197 8.27 -19.40 -18.00
CA LYS A 197 7.55 -18.16 -17.67
C LYS A 197 7.56 -17.18 -18.85
N VAL A 198 6.41 -16.55 -19.03
CA VAL A 198 6.22 -15.41 -19.93
C VAL A 198 6.27 -14.13 -19.09
N TYR A 199 7.22 -13.26 -19.38
CA TYR A 199 7.30 -11.91 -18.83
C TYR A 199 6.57 -10.94 -19.74
N ALA A 200 5.66 -10.15 -19.19
CA ALA A 200 4.77 -9.31 -19.96
C ALA A 200 4.61 -7.92 -19.34
N LEU A 201 4.41 -6.94 -20.23
CA LEU A 201 3.87 -5.63 -19.87
C LEU A 201 2.35 -5.68 -20.03
N VAL A 202 1.64 -5.30 -18.98
CA VAL A 202 0.20 -5.12 -19.00
C VAL A 202 -0.10 -3.63 -18.94
N ALA A 203 -0.83 -3.13 -19.95
CA ALA A 203 -1.32 -1.77 -19.98
C ALA A 203 -2.85 -1.79 -19.92
N ALA A 204 -3.41 -1.07 -18.95
CA ALA A 204 -4.85 -0.97 -18.76
C ALA A 204 -5.29 0.49 -18.64
N GLU A 205 -6.48 0.79 -19.15
CA GLU A 205 -7.22 2.00 -18.81
C GLU A 205 -8.29 1.59 -17.79
N LEU A 206 -8.16 2.10 -16.57
CA LEU A 206 -8.96 1.71 -15.41
C LEU A 206 -9.76 2.91 -14.90
N LEU A 207 -10.91 2.62 -14.30
CA LEU A 207 -11.63 3.57 -13.44
C LEU A 207 -11.81 2.96 -12.05
N SER A 208 -11.42 3.70 -11.03
CA SER A 208 -11.56 3.28 -9.64
C SER A 208 -11.51 4.48 -8.68
N SER A 209 -11.84 4.25 -7.41
CA SER A 209 -11.76 5.27 -6.37
C SER A 209 -10.30 5.69 -6.11
N PHE A 210 -10.12 6.82 -5.41
CA PHE A 210 -8.80 7.23 -4.90
C PHE A 210 -8.12 6.14 -4.07
N GLU A 211 -8.87 5.48 -3.19
CA GLU A 211 -8.35 4.42 -2.32
C GLU A 211 -7.82 3.25 -3.15
N THR A 212 -8.62 2.77 -4.11
CA THR A 212 -8.24 1.66 -4.99
C THR A 212 -7.02 2.01 -5.84
N LEU A 213 -6.93 3.22 -6.39
CA LEU A 213 -5.76 3.65 -7.16
C LEU A 213 -4.48 3.64 -6.32
N MET A 214 -4.54 4.14 -5.09
CA MET A 214 -3.40 4.12 -4.16
C MET A 214 -3.00 2.68 -3.79
N GLN A 215 -3.98 1.82 -3.48
CA GLN A 215 -3.74 0.42 -3.16
C GLN A 215 -3.12 -0.33 -4.34
N LEU A 216 -3.65 -0.17 -5.55
CA LEU A 216 -3.07 -0.78 -6.75
C LEU A 216 -1.63 -0.32 -6.98
N THR A 217 -1.37 0.97 -6.81
CA THR A 217 -0.02 1.53 -6.96
C THR A 217 0.94 0.89 -5.97
N ALA A 218 0.53 0.74 -4.71
CA ALA A 218 1.34 0.10 -3.69
C ALA A 218 1.52 -1.42 -3.90
N LYS A 219 0.49 -2.13 -4.40
CA LYS A 219 0.50 -3.59 -4.60
C LYS A 219 1.25 -4.04 -5.86
N TYR A 220 1.24 -3.22 -6.90
CA TYR A 220 1.80 -3.57 -8.20
C TYR A 220 3.05 -2.79 -8.61
N ALA A 221 3.38 -1.69 -7.91
CA ALA A 221 4.52 -0.83 -8.25
C ALA A 221 4.62 -0.55 -9.77
N PRO A 222 3.60 0.08 -10.36
CA PRO A 222 3.51 0.28 -11.81
C PRO A 222 4.67 1.07 -12.37
N VAL A 223 5.11 0.68 -13.56
CA VAL A 223 6.18 1.38 -14.30
C VAL A 223 5.71 2.73 -14.87
N ALA A 224 4.41 2.88 -15.11
CA ALA A 224 3.81 4.13 -15.53
C ALA A 224 2.35 4.25 -15.06
N ILE A 225 1.98 5.47 -14.65
CA ILE A 225 0.60 5.85 -14.34
C ILE A 225 0.34 7.21 -14.99
N SER A 226 -0.82 7.35 -15.64
CA SER A 226 -1.28 8.63 -16.18
C SER A 226 -2.76 8.83 -15.86
N ILE A 227 -3.08 9.79 -14.99
CA ILE A 227 -4.45 10.19 -14.74
C ILE A 227 -4.97 10.95 -15.96
N LEU A 228 -6.10 10.50 -16.50
CA LEU A 228 -6.78 11.13 -17.62
C LEU A 228 -7.82 12.13 -17.09
N GLU A 229 -8.67 11.69 -16.17
CA GLU A 229 -9.77 12.48 -15.60
C GLU A 229 -10.10 11.98 -14.16
N PRO A 230 -10.59 12.84 -13.25
CA PRO A 230 -10.70 14.29 -13.38
C PRO A 230 -9.36 15.01 -13.14
N GLU A 231 -9.28 16.29 -13.51
CA GLU A 231 -8.08 17.13 -13.24
C GLU A 231 -7.88 17.43 -11.75
N ILE A 232 -8.97 17.46 -10.98
CA ILE A 232 -8.98 17.69 -9.53
C ILE A 232 -9.68 16.50 -8.89
N ILE A 233 -8.96 15.83 -8.00
CA ILE A 233 -9.44 14.70 -7.22
C ILE A 233 -9.80 15.25 -5.85
N ASP A 234 -11.04 15.02 -5.46
CA ASP A 234 -11.52 15.33 -4.13
C ASP A 234 -11.38 14.10 -3.24
N VAL A 235 -10.83 14.28 -2.04
CA VAL A 235 -10.54 13.21 -1.07
C VAL A 235 -11.06 13.62 0.31
N THR A 236 -11.87 12.76 0.91
CA THR A 236 -12.36 12.94 2.28
C THR A 236 -11.30 12.52 3.29
N ALA A 237 -11.40 13.02 4.54
CA ALA A 237 -10.50 12.61 5.61
C ALA A 237 -10.49 11.08 5.84
N SER A 238 -11.65 10.43 5.71
CA SER A 238 -11.75 8.97 5.87
C SER A 238 -11.03 8.20 4.77
N GLU A 239 -11.21 8.59 3.49
CA GLU A 239 -10.48 7.98 2.36
C GLU A 239 -8.97 8.16 2.52
N LEU A 240 -8.53 9.35 2.94
CA LEU A 240 -7.12 9.61 3.21
C LEU A 240 -6.60 8.73 4.36
N GLN A 241 -7.35 8.62 5.45
CA GLN A 241 -6.97 7.81 6.61
C GLN A 241 -6.80 6.33 6.25
N ASN A 242 -7.76 5.78 5.49
CA ASN A 242 -7.73 4.41 5.01
C ASN A 242 -6.52 4.18 4.11
N VAL A 243 -6.26 5.08 3.15
CA VAL A 243 -5.09 4.98 2.26
C VAL A 243 -3.77 4.98 3.03
N LEU A 244 -3.60 5.88 3.99
CA LEU A 244 -2.37 5.95 4.77
C LEU A 244 -2.18 4.71 5.64
N THR A 245 -3.27 4.23 6.26
CA THR A 245 -3.24 3.01 7.09
C THR A 245 -2.94 1.77 6.24
N ASP A 246 -3.59 1.61 5.08
CA ASP A 246 -3.37 0.50 4.16
C ASP A 246 -1.94 0.52 3.61
N LEU A 247 -1.44 1.69 3.21
CA LEU A 247 -0.08 1.86 2.71
C LEU A 247 0.95 1.44 3.77
N ALA A 248 0.77 1.88 5.01
CA ALA A 248 1.63 1.47 6.11
C ALA A 248 1.54 -0.05 6.37
N GLY A 249 0.33 -0.62 6.32
CA GLY A 249 0.09 -2.05 6.42
C GLY A 249 0.82 -2.86 5.34
N PHE A 250 0.82 -2.38 4.10
CA PHE A 250 1.54 -2.99 2.98
C PHE A 250 3.05 -2.98 3.18
N VAL A 251 3.62 -1.84 3.62
CA VAL A 251 5.04 -1.75 3.95
C VAL A 251 5.38 -2.71 5.10
N HIS A 252 4.57 -2.70 6.16
CA HIS A 252 4.75 -3.57 7.31
C HIS A 252 4.70 -5.05 6.91
N GLU A 253 3.78 -5.45 6.02
CA GLU A 253 3.69 -6.82 5.53
C GLU A 253 4.97 -7.26 4.82
N LEU A 254 5.51 -6.44 3.92
CA LEU A 254 6.74 -6.76 3.17
C LEU A 254 7.94 -6.88 4.10
N VAL A 255 8.14 -5.89 4.97
CA VAL A 255 9.31 -5.83 5.87
C VAL A 255 9.30 -6.95 6.91
N HIS A 256 8.12 -7.32 7.43
CA HIS A 256 8.00 -8.35 8.47
C HIS A 256 7.73 -9.75 7.92
N ARG A 257 7.58 -9.93 6.60
CA ARG A 257 7.38 -11.25 5.97
C ARG A 257 8.44 -12.29 6.37
N PRO A 258 9.75 -11.97 6.41
CA PRO A 258 10.77 -12.93 6.84
C PRO A 258 10.59 -13.38 8.30
N LEU A 259 10.16 -12.45 9.18
CA LEU A 259 9.88 -12.74 10.58
C LEU A 259 8.65 -13.65 10.72
N LYS A 260 7.53 -13.29 10.06
CA LYS A 260 6.29 -14.11 10.04
C LYS A 260 6.57 -15.55 9.60
N LYS A 261 7.40 -15.74 8.56
CA LYS A 261 7.79 -17.08 8.10
C LYS A 261 8.48 -17.90 9.20
N ARG A 262 9.40 -17.28 9.96
CA ARG A 262 10.09 -17.93 11.09
C ARG A 262 9.15 -18.27 12.24
N LEU A 263 8.17 -17.41 12.54
CA LEU A 263 7.16 -17.67 13.58
C LEU A 263 6.34 -18.92 13.23
N ILE A 264 5.84 -19.01 11.99
CA ILE A 264 5.05 -20.15 11.50
C ILE A 264 5.88 -21.45 11.54
N GLU A 265 7.14 -21.41 11.11
CA GLU A 265 8.04 -22.57 11.16
C GLU A 265 8.24 -23.06 12.61
N HIS A 266 8.44 -22.15 13.56
CA HIS A 266 8.61 -22.49 14.97
C HIS A 266 7.34 -23.10 15.59
N ASP A 267 6.16 -22.55 15.30
CA ASP A 267 4.89 -23.09 15.81
C ASP A 267 4.58 -24.46 15.24
N THR A 268 4.92 -24.69 13.96
CA THR A 268 4.78 -26.00 13.31
C THR A 268 5.68 -27.03 13.98
N ILE A 269 6.95 -26.68 14.28
CA ILE A 269 7.90 -27.54 14.99
C ILE A 269 7.40 -27.87 16.41
N LYS A 270 6.89 -26.86 17.15
CA LYS A 270 6.31 -27.10 18.49
C LYS A 270 5.16 -28.10 18.43
N PHE A 271 4.29 -27.98 17.42
CA PHE A 271 3.13 -28.87 17.26
C PHE A 271 3.54 -30.32 16.98
N GLU A 272 4.60 -30.54 16.19
CA GLU A 272 5.13 -31.87 15.89
C GLU A 272 5.81 -32.55 17.09
N ILE A 273 6.47 -31.78 17.96
CA ILE A 273 7.13 -32.31 19.17
C ILE A 273 6.11 -32.65 20.28
N SER A 274 4.92 -32.05 20.23
CA SER A 274 3.83 -32.29 21.18
C SER A 274 2.87 -33.44 20.83
N LYS A 275 3.15 -34.20 19.76
CA LYS A 275 2.44 -35.44 19.37
C LYS A 275 3.24 -36.68 19.71
#